data_AF-A0A183ECN5-F1
#
_entry.id   AF-A0A183ECN5-F1
#
_cell.length_a   1.000
_cell.length_b   1.000
_cell.length_c   1.000
_cell.angle_alpha   90.00
_cell.angle_beta   90.00
_cell.angle_gamma   90.00
#
_symmetry.space_group_name_H-M   'P 1'
#
loop_
_entity.id
_entity.type
_entity.pdbx_description
1 polymer ?
#
loop_
_entity_poly.entity_id
_entity_poly.type
_entity_poly.pdbx_seq_one_letter_code
_entity_poly.pdbx_strand_id
1 'polypeptide(L)' 'MKLLYELTLDVLRGNMNAHLECNPVLRDVFDLGPVISQCSVKMSKLQRVAMQNAASKKRNQQRQKQRYKRMVID' A
#
# COMPACT_ATOMS: atom_id res chain seq x y z
N MET A 1 -8.57 -12.13 -3.52
CA MET A 1 -8.99 -11.63 -2.19
C MET A 1 -9.92 -10.41 -2.20
N LYS A 2 -10.18 -9.75 -3.34
CA LYS A 2 -11.08 -8.58 -3.40
C LYS A 2 -12.51 -8.88 -2.90
N LEU A 3 -13.12 -9.97 -3.38
CA LEU A 3 -14.48 -10.36 -2.96
C LEU A 3 -14.58 -10.65 -1.46
N LEU A 4 -13.59 -11.37 -0.89
CA LEU A 4 -13.56 -11.66 0.54
C LEU A 4 -13.44 -10.38 1.38
N TYR A 5 -12.60 -9.45 0.93
CA TYR A 5 -12.47 -8.14 1.57
C TYR A 5 -13.79 -7.35 1.53
N GLU A 6 -14.49 -7.34 0.40
CA GLU A 6 -15.79 -6.68 0.24
C GLU A 6 -16.87 -7.29 1.14
N LEU A 7 -16.99 -8.63 1.18
CA LEU A 7 -17.93 -9.31 2.08
C LEU A 7 -17.62 -9.03 3.56
N THR A 8 -16.33 -8.98 3.91
CA THR A 8 -15.90 -8.69 5.28
C THR A 8 -16.21 -7.22 5.64
N LEU A 9 -16.11 -6.29 4.68
CA LEU A 9 -16.54 -4.90 4.85
C LEU A 9 -18.04 -4.79 5.11
N ASP A 10 -18.88 -5.56 4.44
CA ASP A 10 -20.32 -5.52 4.67
C ASP A 10 -20.70 -5.97 6.09
N VAL A 11 -19.97 -6.95 6.62
CA VAL A 11 -20.18 -7.50 7.97
C VAL A 11 -19.59 -6.60 9.06
N LEU A 12 -18.34 -6.17 8.91
CA LEU A 12 -17.60 -5.40 9.93
C LEU A 12 -17.77 -3.89 9.81
N ARG A 13 -18.32 -3.43 8.69
CA ARG A 13 -18.60 -2.02 8.36
C ARG A 13 -17.36 -1.14 8.60
N GLY A 14 -17.51 -0.04 9.35
CA GLY A 14 -16.47 0.95 9.59
C GLY A 14 -15.26 0.45 10.41
N ASN A 15 -15.34 -0.74 11.00
CA ASN A 15 -14.30 -1.25 11.90
C ASN A 15 -13.30 -2.20 11.22
N MET A 16 -13.36 -2.34 9.89
CA MET A 16 -12.48 -3.26 9.15
C MET A 16 -11.00 -3.05 9.45
N ASN A 17 -10.53 -1.80 9.54
CA ASN A 17 -9.12 -1.51 9.83
C ASN A 17 -8.70 -2.02 11.20
N ALA A 18 -9.50 -1.78 12.24
CA ALA A 18 -9.20 -2.26 13.59
C ALA A 18 -9.17 -3.79 13.65
N HIS A 19 -10.05 -4.45 12.90
CA HIS A 19 -10.08 -5.90 12.77
C HIS A 19 -8.87 -6.44 12.00
N LEU A 20 -8.45 -5.82 10.91
CA LEU A 20 -7.24 -6.23 10.17
C LEU A 20 -5.96 -5.98 10.98
N GLU A 21 -5.96 -5.04 11.91
CA GLU A 21 -4.82 -4.77 12.80
C GLU A 21 -4.74 -5.76 13.97
N CYS A 22 -5.88 -6.08 14.58
CA CYS A 22 -5.91 -6.77 15.88
C CYS A 22 -6.50 -8.19 15.86
N ASN A 23 -7.25 -8.58 14.82
CA ASN A 23 -7.87 -9.90 14.76
C ASN A 23 -6.90 -10.91 14.10
N PRO A 24 -6.36 -11.89 14.85
CA PRO A 24 -5.40 -12.86 14.31
C PRO A 24 -5.99 -13.69 13.17
N VAL A 25 -7.28 -14.06 13.24
CA VAL A 25 -7.95 -14.86 12.20
C VAL A 25 -8.00 -14.10 10.88
N LEU A 26 -8.37 -12.82 10.92
CA LEU A 26 -8.42 -12.01 9.70
C LEU A 26 -7.02 -11.73 9.16
N ARG A 27 -6.02 -11.57 10.04
CA ARG A 27 -4.64 -11.41 9.61
C ARG A 27 -4.08 -12.65 8.94
N ASP A 28 -4.43 -13.84 9.41
CA ASP A 28 -4.07 -15.10 8.76
C ASP A 28 -4.81 -15.26 7.42
N VAL A 29 -6.11 -14.94 7.37
CA VAL A 29 -6.92 -15.01 6.14
C VAL A 29 -6.43 -14.06 5.05
N PHE A 30 -5.91 -12.89 5.42
CA PHE A 30 -5.39 -11.87 4.50
C PHE A 30 -3.86 -11.87 4.39
N ASP A 31 -3.16 -12.86 4.96
CA ASP A 31 -1.70 -12.98 4.97
C ASP A 31 -0.98 -11.69 5.46
N LEU A 32 -1.54 -11.02 6.47
CA LEU A 32 -1.02 -9.74 7.00
C LEU A 32 0.10 -9.91 8.04
N GLY A 33 0.42 -11.14 8.43
CA GLY A 33 1.40 -11.46 9.47
C GLY A 33 0.85 -11.31 10.91
N PRO A 34 1.68 -11.43 11.95
CA PRO A 34 1.23 -11.42 13.35
C PRO A 34 0.62 -10.07 13.76
N VAL A 35 -0.21 -10.08 14.80
CA VAL A 35 -0.82 -8.87 15.38
C VAL A 35 0.28 -7.93 15.86
N ILE A 36 0.26 -6.69 15.37
CA ILE A 36 1.26 -5.68 15.74
C ILE A 36 0.74 -4.91 16.95
N SER A 37 1.15 -5.31 18.15
CA SER A 37 0.71 -4.66 19.40
C SER A 37 1.26 -3.24 19.61
N GLN A 38 2.18 -2.77 18.75
CA GLN A 38 2.81 -1.47 18.85
C GLN A 38 2.29 -0.54 17.75
N CYS A 39 1.61 0.53 18.16
CA CYS A 39 1.20 1.63 17.29
C CYS A 39 2.40 2.07 16.45
N SER A 40 2.29 1.93 15.12
CA SER A 40 3.37 2.23 14.21
C SER A 40 3.97 3.61 14.54
N VAL A 41 5.29 3.66 14.79
CA VAL A 41 5.98 4.95 14.91
C VAL A 41 5.78 5.67 13.58
N LYS A 42 4.94 6.70 13.59
CA LYS A 42 4.63 7.46 12.37
C LYS A 42 5.95 7.99 11.81
N MET A 43 6.28 7.60 10.57
CA MET A 43 7.48 8.10 9.89
C MET A 43 7.51 9.63 9.92
N SER A 44 8.69 10.24 9.97
CA SER A 44 8.76 11.70 9.94
C SER A 44 8.28 12.25 8.59
N LYS A 45 7.80 13.50 8.56
CA LYS A 45 7.39 14.15 7.30
C LYS A 45 8.53 14.16 6.27
N LEU A 46 9.75 14.44 6.73
CA LEU A 46 10.95 14.46 5.88
C LEU A 46 11.21 13.08 5.25
N GLN A 47 11.14 12.01 6.03
CA GLN A 47 11.32 10.65 5.53
C GLN A 47 10.25 10.29 4.49
N ARG A 48 8.97 10.58 4.75
CA ARG A 48 7.89 10.33 3.79
C ARG A 48 8.10 11.06 2.46
N VAL A 49 8.47 12.34 2.53
CA VAL A 49 8.72 13.16 1.32
C VAL A 49 9.92 12.62 0.55
N ALA A 50 11.01 12.24 1.23
CA ALA A 50 12.19 11.68 0.58
C ALA A 50 11.85 10.38 -0.18
N MET A 51 11.09 9.47 0.44
CA MET A 51 10.63 8.22 -0.21
C MET A 51 9.73 8.50 -1.42
N GLN A 52 8.77 9.42 -1.29
CA GLN A 52 7.87 9.80 -2.38
C GLN A 52 8.63 10.42 -3.56
N ASN A 53 9.62 11.27 -3.29
CA ASN A 53 10.47 11.89 -4.30
C ASN A 53 11.31 10.85 -5.04
N ALA A 54 11.92 9.90 -4.31
CA ALA A 54 12.68 8.81 -4.90
C ALA A 54 11.80 7.93 -5.82
N ALA A 55 10.60 7.54 -5.35
CA ALA A 55 9.65 6.77 -6.16
C ALA A 55 9.18 7.54 -7.40
N SER A 56 8.91 8.84 -7.26
CA SER A 56 8.50 9.70 -8.39
C SER A 56 9.61 9.88 -9.41
N LYS A 57 10.86 10.06 -8.97
CA LYS A 57 12.04 10.13 -9.84
C LYS A 57 12.20 8.85 -10.64
N LYS A 58 12.12 7.67 -10.00
CA LYS A 58 12.19 6.35 -10.67
C LYS A 58 11.12 6.21 -11.75
N ARG A 59 9.85 6.53 -11.43
CA ARG A 59 8.75 6.50 -12.40
C ARG A 59 8.97 7.48 -13.56
N ASN A 60 9.49 8.67 -13.29
CA ASN A 60 9.74 9.66 -14.33
C ASN A 60 10.82 9.20 -15.30
N GLN A 61 11.91 8.63 -14.78
CA GLN A 61 12.98 8.06 -15.61
C GLN A 61 12.46 6.92 -16.52
N GLN A 62 11.65 6.01 -15.97
CA GLN A 62 11.04 4.93 -16.77
C GLN A 62 10.15 5.48 -17.89
N ARG A 63 9.29 6.45 -17.58
CA ARG A 63 8.42 7.09 -18.57
C ARG A 63 9.20 7.89 -19.61
N GLN A 64 10.29 8.57 -19.22
CA GLN A 64 11.14 9.32 -20.13
C GLN A 64 11.79 8.40 -21.18
N LYS A 65 12.28 7.22 -20.77
CA LYS A 65 12.79 6.21 -21.71
C LYS A 65 11.72 5.77 -22.72
N GLN A 66 10.49 5.53 -22.25
CA GLN A 66 9.38 5.17 -23.14
C GLN A 66 8.98 6.31 -24.08
N ARG A 67 9.03 7.57 -23.63
CA ARG A 67 8.79 8.75 -24.46
C ARG A 67 9.84 8.88 -25.56
N TYR A 68 11.12 8.74 -25.19
CA TYR A 68 12.21 8.76 -26.16
C TYR A 68 12.06 7.63 -27.20
N LYS A 69 11.71 6.41 -26.76
CA LYS A 69 11.42 5.31 -27.70
C LYS A 69 10.34 5.67 -28.72
N ARG A 70 9.28 6.37 -28.33
CA ARG A 70 8.22 6.83 -29.26
C ARG A 70 8.74 7.89 -30.23
N MET A 71 9.50 8.87 -29.73
CA MET A 71 10.10 9.94 -30.55
C MET A 71 11.12 9.46 -31.59
N VAL A 72 11.72 8.28 -31.41
CA VAL A 72 12.68 7.71 -32.37
C VAL A 72 11.99 6.82 -33.42
N ILE A 73 10.74 6.42 -33.18
CA ILE A 73 9.97 5.57 -34.10
C ILE A 73 9.11 6.42 -35.07
N ASP A 74 8.91 7.71 -34.77
CA ASP A 74 8.32 8.73 -35.66
C ASP A 74 9.43 9.47 -36.43
#